data_AF-A0A524L326-F1
#
_entry.id   AF-A0A524L326-F1
#
_cell.length_a   1.000
_cell.length_b   1.000
_cell.length_c   1.000
_cell.angle_alpha   90.00
_cell.angle_beta   90.00
_cell.angle_gamma   90.00
#
_symmetry.space_group_name_H-M   'P 1'
#
loop_
_entity.id
_entity.type
_entity.pdbx_description
1 polymer ?
#
loop_
_entity_poly.entity_id
_entity_poly.type
_entity_poly.pdbx_seq_one_letter_code
_entity_poly.pdbx_strand_id
1 'polypeptide(L)'
;MRRSSSRAARRAAPARRPSSRRPSRKPCASSAISKRSPRRRPRGPRHEAGPAARPMSAVSQGFDVFDCHHHVGEASGFMGGLAGRAPEAAETELEARLAIMDRGGVRQAAVLPGHGYERPQGVADTQRANDRIAEYRDRRPDRFPVAIGIVEPLHSSHSLAEIERCARELSLVGLSFHARFQGVSMDDARIRHYVERMGESWTSCRCSTR
;
A
#
# COMPACT_ATOMS: atom_id res chain seq x y z
N MET A 1 17.29 -69.28 19.28
CA MET A 1 18.40 -69.12 18.31
C MET A 1 17.85 -68.30 17.14
N ARG A 2 18.30 -67.12 16.70
CA ARG A 2 19.53 -66.31 16.74
C ARG A 2 19.10 -64.82 16.80
N ARG A 3 19.52 -64.02 17.79
CA ARG A 3 20.54 -62.93 17.74
C ARG A 3 20.37 -61.93 16.58
N SER A 4 20.02 -60.66 16.90
CA SER A 4 20.92 -59.48 16.93
C SER A 4 21.13 -58.87 15.52
N SER A 5 20.98 -57.57 15.25
CA SER A 5 21.75 -56.49 15.87
C SER A 5 21.22 -55.10 15.47
N SER A 6 21.10 -54.22 16.45
CA SER A 6 20.98 -52.77 16.32
C SER A 6 22.30 -52.13 15.86
N ARG A 7 22.26 -51.11 15.01
CA ARG A 7 23.36 -50.13 14.89
C ARG A 7 22.82 -48.71 14.77
N ALA A 8 22.86 -48.01 15.90
CA ALA A 8 22.70 -46.57 16.00
C ALA A 8 23.96 -45.88 15.46
N ALA A 9 23.79 -45.01 14.47
CA ALA A 9 24.84 -44.11 14.00
C ALA A 9 24.80 -42.82 14.83
N ARG A 10 25.94 -42.50 15.43
CA ARG A 10 26.16 -41.40 16.37
C ARG A 10 26.20 -40.05 15.66
N ARG A 11 25.60 -39.06 16.32
CA ARG A 11 25.61 -37.63 16.01
C ARG A 11 27.03 -37.06 15.93
N ALA A 12 27.33 -36.33 14.87
CA ALA A 12 28.49 -35.44 14.80
C ALA A 12 28.09 -34.04 15.31
N ALA A 13 28.88 -33.50 16.24
CA ALA A 13 28.70 -32.16 16.80
C ALA A 13 29.30 -31.08 15.86
N PRO A 14 28.67 -29.91 15.71
CA PRO A 14 29.22 -28.83 14.89
C PRO A 14 30.34 -28.07 15.61
N ALA A 15 31.44 -27.85 14.88
CA ALA A 15 32.58 -27.07 15.31
C ALA A 15 32.22 -25.58 15.50
N ARG A 16 32.56 -25.04 16.68
CA ARG A 16 32.46 -23.61 17.02
C ARG A 16 33.51 -22.82 16.23
N ARG A 17 33.07 -21.81 15.47
CA ARG A 17 33.95 -20.79 14.87
C ARG A 17 33.97 -19.51 15.71
N PRO A 18 35.12 -18.82 15.79
CA PRO A 18 35.36 -17.72 16.73
C PRO A 18 34.71 -16.40 16.32
N SER A 19 34.30 -15.64 17.34
CA SER A 19 33.69 -14.31 17.26
C SER A 19 34.64 -13.27 16.67
N SER A 20 34.28 -12.68 15.54
CA SER A 20 34.95 -11.49 15.02
C SER A 20 34.46 -10.24 15.75
N ARG A 21 35.44 -9.43 16.17
CA ARG A 21 35.31 -8.23 17.00
C ARG A 21 34.57 -7.11 16.27
N ARG A 22 33.63 -6.47 16.98
CA ARG A 22 33.02 -5.18 16.60
C ARG A 22 34.05 -4.05 16.70
N PRO A 23 34.19 -3.17 15.68
CA PRO A 23 34.87 -1.90 15.85
C PRO A 23 33.98 -0.86 16.53
N SER A 24 34.60 -0.14 17.47
CA SER A 24 34.06 0.92 18.32
C SER A 24 33.55 2.15 17.54
N ARG A 25 32.37 2.65 17.91
CA ARG A 25 31.86 3.97 17.50
C ARG A 25 32.68 5.09 18.15
N LYS A 26 33.24 6.00 17.34
CA LYS A 26 33.75 7.31 17.80
C LYS A 26 32.62 8.35 17.71
N PRO A 27 32.39 9.18 18.75
CA PRO A 27 31.54 10.36 18.67
C PRO A 27 32.38 11.64 18.48
N CYS A 28 32.00 12.49 17.53
CA CYS A 28 32.41 13.90 17.39
C CYS A 28 31.64 14.47 16.18
N ALA A 29 31.08 15.67 16.15
CA ALA A 29 30.99 16.76 17.09
C ALA A 29 29.77 17.59 16.68
N SER A 30 29.08 18.16 17.67
CA SER A 30 28.02 19.17 17.50
C SER A 30 28.61 20.47 16.96
N SER A 31 28.21 20.89 15.76
CA SER A 31 28.49 22.22 15.23
C SER A 31 27.37 23.19 15.59
N ALA A 32 27.79 24.31 16.18
CA ALA A 32 26.97 25.34 16.81
C ALA A 32 26.09 26.11 15.81
N ILE A 33 24.85 26.36 16.24
CA ILE A 33 23.87 27.22 15.58
C ILE A 33 24.30 28.68 15.75
N SER A 34 24.71 29.31 14.65
CA SER A 34 24.98 30.75 14.59
C SER A 34 23.66 31.53 14.49
N LYS A 35 23.32 32.27 15.54
CA LYS A 35 22.17 33.19 15.58
C LYS A 35 22.47 34.42 14.72
N ARG A 36 21.94 34.46 13.48
CA ARG A 36 21.89 35.69 12.67
C ARG A 36 20.54 36.38 12.82
N SER A 37 20.57 37.63 13.28
CA SER A 37 19.42 38.53 13.41
C SER A 37 18.75 38.83 12.06
N PRO A 38 17.40 38.90 11.98
CA PRO A 38 16.71 39.19 10.74
C PRO A 38 16.77 40.69 10.40
N ARG A 39 17.34 41.03 9.23
CA ARG A 39 17.24 42.38 8.65
C ARG A 39 15.80 42.63 8.19
N ARG A 40 15.17 43.67 8.72
CA ARG A 40 13.86 44.19 8.26
C ARG A 40 13.95 44.62 6.79
N ARG A 41 13.08 44.08 5.94
CA ARG A 41 12.87 44.57 4.57
C ARG A 41 11.95 45.80 4.55
N PRO A 42 12.12 46.77 3.63
CA PRO A 42 11.22 47.91 3.49
C PRO A 42 9.86 47.47 2.90
N ARG A 43 8.78 48.09 3.36
CA ARG A 43 7.43 47.92 2.82
C ARG A 43 7.32 48.61 1.45
N GLY A 44 6.92 47.87 0.43
CA GLY A 44 6.59 48.41 -0.89
C GLY A 44 5.25 49.18 -0.91
N PRO A 45 4.93 49.88 -2.02
CA PRO A 45 3.77 50.76 -2.10
C PRO A 45 2.45 49.99 -2.15
N ARG A 46 1.40 50.60 -1.59
CA ARG A 46 0.04 50.06 -1.54
C ARG A 46 -0.58 50.08 -2.94
N HIS A 47 -1.12 48.94 -3.38
CA HIS A 47 -1.97 48.87 -4.57
C HIS A 47 -3.35 49.43 -4.25
N GLU A 48 -3.81 50.38 -5.06
CA GLU A 48 -5.16 50.93 -5.01
C GLU A 48 -6.21 49.91 -5.46
N ALA A 49 -7.42 50.04 -4.88
CA ALA A 49 -8.54 49.14 -5.08
C ALA A 49 -9.10 49.25 -6.51
N GLY A 50 -9.02 48.15 -7.25
CA GLY A 50 -9.69 47.98 -8.54
C GLY A 50 -11.21 47.82 -8.40
N PRO A 51 -11.97 47.97 -9.51
CA PRO A 51 -13.42 48.10 -9.48
C PRO A 51 -14.12 46.80 -9.04
N ALA A 52 -15.26 46.98 -8.36
CA ALA A 52 -16.05 45.93 -7.74
C ALA A 52 -16.39 44.80 -8.72
N ALA A 53 -16.06 43.57 -8.31
CA ALA A 53 -16.33 42.36 -9.06
C ALA A 53 -17.85 42.15 -9.24
N ARG A 54 -18.27 41.97 -10.51
CA ARG A 54 -19.60 41.48 -10.86
C ARG A 54 -19.83 40.10 -10.22
N PRO A 55 -21.04 39.77 -9.75
CA PRO A 55 -21.32 38.46 -9.17
C PRO A 55 -21.16 37.40 -10.26
N MET A 56 -20.12 36.57 -10.12
CA MET A 56 -19.92 35.40 -10.95
C MET A 56 -20.94 34.35 -10.55
N SER A 57 -21.92 34.07 -11.41
CA SER A 57 -22.53 32.73 -11.44
C SER A 57 -21.47 31.78 -12.00
N ALA A 58 -20.54 31.36 -11.14
CA ALA A 58 -19.48 30.45 -11.52
C ALA A 58 -20.07 29.04 -11.60
N VAL A 59 -20.45 28.63 -12.81
CA VAL A 59 -20.26 27.24 -13.19
C VAL A 59 -18.77 27.00 -12.98
N SER A 60 -18.40 26.24 -11.95
CA SER A 60 -17.00 25.86 -11.75
C SER A 60 -16.60 25.02 -12.96
N GLN A 61 -15.91 25.64 -13.92
CA GLN A 61 -15.22 24.97 -15.02
C GLN A 61 -14.03 24.21 -14.41
N GLY A 62 -14.31 23.17 -13.64
CA GLY A 62 -13.34 22.30 -12.98
C GLY A 62 -13.35 20.92 -13.64
N PHE A 63 -12.22 20.24 -13.60
CA PHE A 63 -12.13 18.85 -14.03
C PHE A 63 -12.71 17.92 -12.96
N ASP A 64 -13.34 16.83 -13.40
CA ASP A 64 -13.64 15.70 -12.52
C ASP A 64 -12.33 14.96 -12.18
N VAL A 65 -11.97 14.93 -10.89
CA VAL A 65 -10.75 14.27 -10.43
C VAL A 65 -11.04 12.81 -10.08
N PHE A 66 -10.29 11.91 -10.70
CA PHE A 66 -10.21 10.49 -10.35
C PHE A 66 -8.87 10.19 -9.67
N ASP A 67 -8.89 9.72 -8.43
CA ASP A 67 -7.69 9.28 -7.73
C ASP A 67 -7.37 7.82 -8.10
N CYS A 68 -6.27 7.59 -8.80
CA CYS A 68 -5.87 6.25 -9.24
C CYS A 68 -5.12 5.43 -8.18
N HIS A 69 -4.81 6.00 -7.00
CA HIS A 69 -4.00 5.35 -5.98
C HIS A 69 -4.55 5.67 -4.58
N HIS A 70 -5.64 5.01 -4.21
CA HIS A 70 -6.30 5.24 -2.93
C HIS A 70 -6.19 4.04 -1.98
N HIS A 71 -5.23 4.08 -1.05
CA HIS A 71 -5.09 3.01 -0.06
C HIS A 71 -6.22 3.04 0.98
N VAL A 72 -6.81 1.87 1.21
CA VAL A 72 -7.81 1.62 2.26
C VAL A 72 -7.22 0.65 3.30
N GLY A 73 -7.58 0.88 4.56
CA GLY A 73 -7.03 0.17 5.71
C GLY A 73 -5.86 0.91 6.34
N GLU A 74 -5.13 0.21 7.21
CA GLU A 74 -4.21 0.86 8.15
C GLU A 74 -2.93 1.39 7.47
N ALA A 75 -2.97 2.66 7.05
CA ALA A 75 -1.79 3.42 6.64
C ALA A 75 -0.91 3.83 7.85
N SER A 76 -1.47 3.84 9.08
CA SER A 76 -0.77 4.29 10.30
C SER A 76 0.38 3.38 10.71
N GLY A 77 0.29 2.07 10.48
CA GLY A 77 1.41 1.15 10.71
C GLY A 77 2.65 1.47 9.87
N PHE A 78 2.50 2.26 8.80
CA PHE A 78 3.56 2.56 7.84
C PHE A 78 4.26 3.93 8.04
N MET A 79 3.54 4.98 8.45
CA MET A 79 4.12 6.34 8.58
C MET A 79 4.84 6.61 9.91
N GLY A 80 5.07 5.59 10.75
CA GLY A 80 5.69 5.77 12.07
C GLY A 80 4.88 6.65 13.02
N GLY A 81 3.62 6.94 12.70
CA GLY A 81 2.66 7.54 13.61
C GLY A 81 2.32 6.51 14.68
N LEU A 82 2.22 6.96 15.93
CA LEU A 82 1.91 6.14 17.10
C LEU A 82 0.84 5.08 16.76
N ALA A 83 1.25 3.82 16.72
CA ALA A 83 0.34 2.69 16.75
C ALA A 83 -0.59 2.89 17.95
N GLY A 84 -1.89 3.04 17.70
CA GLY A 84 -2.81 3.39 18.78
C GLY A 84 -4.19 3.89 18.40
N ARG A 85 -4.56 3.98 17.11
CA ARG A 85 -5.97 4.17 16.77
C ARG A 85 -6.62 2.79 16.77
N ALA A 86 -7.55 2.55 17.70
CA ALA A 86 -8.42 1.40 17.66
C ALA A 86 -9.01 1.27 16.24
N PRO A 87 -9.31 0.05 15.75
CA PRO A 87 -9.93 -0.10 14.44
C PRO A 87 -11.17 0.77 14.41
N GLU A 88 -11.13 1.85 13.61
CA GLU A 88 -12.34 2.62 13.36
C GLU A 88 -13.34 1.65 12.75
N ALA A 89 -14.58 1.69 13.23
CA ALA A 89 -15.64 0.93 12.60
C ALA A 89 -15.63 1.25 11.10
N ALA A 90 -15.75 0.22 10.25
CA ALA A 90 -15.59 0.36 8.80
C ALA A 90 -16.54 1.42 8.19
N GLU A 91 -17.64 1.74 8.87
CA GLU A 91 -18.53 2.86 8.54
C GLU A 91 -17.91 4.22 8.84
N THR A 92 -17.36 4.39 10.04
CA THR A 92 -16.68 5.63 10.44
C THR A 92 -15.49 5.95 9.53
N GLU A 93 -14.73 4.94 9.14
CA GLU A 93 -13.59 5.10 8.23
C GLU A 93 -14.03 5.50 6.81
N LEU A 94 -15.06 4.84 6.26
CA LEU A 94 -15.64 5.17 4.96
C LEU A 94 -16.15 6.62 4.91
N GLU A 95 -16.95 7.01 5.89
CA GLU A 95 -17.51 8.37 5.95
C GLU A 95 -16.41 9.43 6.11
N ALA A 96 -15.41 9.17 6.96
CA ALA A 96 -14.25 10.06 7.08
C ALA A 96 -13.50 10.21 5.75
N ARG A 97 -13.36 9.12 4.99
CA ARG A 97 -12.69 9.12 3.68
C ARG A 97 -13.47 9.89 2.63
N LEU A 98 -14.79 9.68 2.54
CA LEU A 98 -15.66 10.44 1.64
C LEU A 98 -15.58 11.94 1.93
N ALA A 99 -15.60 12.32 3.20
CA ALA A 99 -15.45 13.72 3.58
C ALA A 99 -14.08 14.30 3.18
N ILE A 100 -13.00 13.52 3.23
CA ILE A 100 -11.68 13.94 2.71
C ILE A 100 -11.71 14.11 1.19
N MET A 101 -12.29 13.15 0.47
CA MET A 101 -12.45 13.22 -0.99
C MET A 101 -13.24 14.46 -1.42
N ASP A 102 -14.37 14.73 -0.77
CA ASP A 102 -15.24 15.87 -1.07
C ASP A 102 -14.51 17.20 -0.84
N ARG A 103 -13.77 17.34 0.27
CA ARG A 103 -12.96 18.53 0.54
C ARG A 103 -11.81 18.71 -0.46
N GLY A 104 -11.26 17.60 -0.98
CA GLY A 104 -10.19 17.59 -1.97
C GLY A 104 -10.67 17.75 -3.42
N GLY A 105 -11.99 17.76 -3.66
CA GLY A 105 -12.54 17.77 -5.02
C GLY A 105 -12.32 16.45 -5.77
N VAL A 106 -12.10 15.33 -5.07
CA VAL A 106 -11.94 13.99 -5.65
C VAL A 106 -13.31 13.36 -5.83
N ARG A 107 -13.75 13.24 -7.09
CA ARG A 107 -15.06 12.69 -7.43
C ARG A 107 -15.09 11.19 -7.16
N GLN A 108 -14.09 10.47 -7.66
CA GLN A 108 -14.01 9.01 -7.63
C GLN A 108 -12.59 8.54 -7.36
N ALA A 109 -12.43 7.31 -6.88
CA ALA A 109 -11.13 6.72 -6.62
C ALA A 109 -11.05 5.22 -6.94
N ALA A 110 -9.89 4.76 -7.38
CA ALA A 110 -9.51 3.35 -7.38
C ALA A 110 -8.98 2.97 -6.00
N VAL A 111 -9.65 2.03 -5.34
CA VAL A 111 -9.26 1.58 -4.01
C VAL A 111 -8.34 0.37 -4.06
N LEU A 112 -7.34 0.35 -3.19
CA LEU A 112 -6.41 -0.78 -3.03
C LEU A 112 -6.09 -1.06 -1.55
N PRO A 113 -5.80 -2.32 -1.17
CA PRO A 113 -5.31 -2.64 0.17
C PRO A 113 -3.99 -1.92 0.48
N GLY A 114 -3.74 -1.65 1.75
CA GLY A 114 -2.40 -1.32 2.24
C GLY A 114 -1.45 -2.51 2.11
N HIS A 115 -0.19 -2.25 1.71
CA HIS A 115 0.84 -3.28 1.60
C HIS A 115 1.49 -3.68 2.95
N GLY A 116 1.22 -2.91 4.01
CA GLY A 116 1.78 -3.08 5.36
C GLY A 116 0.98 -4.01 6.29
N TYR A 117 0.28 -5.00 5.75
CA TYR A 117 -0.54 -5.93 6.53
C TYR A 117 0.27 -7.13 7.05
N GLU A 118 -0.17 -7.72 8.15
CA GLU A 118 0.41 -8.95 8.68
C GLU A 118 -0.06 -10.17 7.88
N ARG A 119 0.82 -11.17 7.75
CA ARG A 119 0.59 -12.40 6.97
C ARG A 119 0.93 -13.70 7.70
N PRO A 120 0.53 -13.89 8.98
CA PRO A 120 0.87 -15.10 9.73
C PRO A 120 0.28 -16.39 9.12
N GLN A 121 -0.79 -16.28 8.33
CA GLN A 121 -1.49 -17.37 7.64
C GLN A 121 -1.17 -17.39 6.13
N GLY A 122 -0.12 -16.68 5.69
CA GLY A 122 0.35 -16.69 4.31
C GLY A 122 -0.69 -16.12 3.33
N VAL A 123 -0.95 -16.84 2.23
CA VAL A 123 -1.87 -16.37 1.16
C VAL A 123 -3.31 -16.14 1.65
N ALA A 124 -3.74 -16.81 2.72
CA ALA A 124 -5.08 -16.63 3.27
C ALA A 124 -5.28 -15.20 3.83
N ASP A 125 -4.21 -14.56 4.34
CA ASP A 125 -4.28 -13.15 4.76
C ASP A 125 -4.40 -12.22 3.55
N THR A 126 -3.67 -12.51 2.47
CA THR A 126 -3.76 -11.78 1.20
C THR A 126 -5.16 -11.88 0.61
N GLN A 127 -5.76 -13.06 0.63
CA GLN A 127 -7.14 -13.30 0.20
C GLN A 127 -8.13 -12.44 0.99
N ARG A 128 -8.03 -12.45 2.32
CA ARG A 128 -8.87 -11.59 3.17
C ARG A 128 -8.69 -10.10 2.88
N ALA A 129 -7.49 -9.65 2.53
CA ALA A 129 -7.27 -8.26 2.14
C ALA A 129 -7.97 -7.92 0.81
N ASN A 130 -7.94 -8.84 -0.16
CA ASN A 130 -8.62 -8.69 -1.44
C ASN A 130 -10.16 -8.76 -1.31
N ASP A 131 -10.67 -9.61 -0.42
CA ASP A 131 -12.11 -9.69 -0.16
C ASP A 131 -12.61 -8.37 0.44
N ARG A 132 -11.89 -7.83 1.43
CA ARG A 132 -12.23 -6.55 2.06
C ARG A 132 -12.21 -5.38 1.08
N ILE A 133 -11.29 -5.34 0.12
CA ILE A 133 -11.26 -4.22 -0.84
C ILE A 133 -12.40 -4.34 -1.88
N ALA A 134 -12.78 -5.56 -2.25
CA ALA A 134 -13.96 -5.79 -3.08
C ALA A 134 -15.23 -5.33 -2.35
N GLU A 135 -15.40 -5.74 -1.09
CA GLU A 135 -16.50 -5.28 -0.23
C GLU A 135 -16.50 -3.76 -0.06
N TYR A 136 -15.33 -3.14 0.10
CA TYR A 136 -15.21 -1.68 0.23
C TYR A 136 -15.69 -0.93 -1.00
N ARG A 137 -15.30 -1.39 -2.19
CA ARG A 137 -15.78 -0.88 -3.49
C ARG A 137 -17.31 -1.00 -3.58
N ASP A 138 -17.84 -2.16 -3.22
CA ASP A 138 -19.26 -2.48 -3.38
C ASP A 138 -20.18 -1.67 -2.43
N ARG A 139 -19.65 -1.12 -1.34
CA ARG A 139 -20.40 -0.23 -0.44
C ARG A 139 -20.76 1.11 -1.07
N ARG A 140 -19.91 1.65 -1.96
CA ARG A 140 -20.08 2.96 -2.61
C ARG A 140 -19.52 2.96 -4.03
N PRO A 141 -20.09 2.17 -4.96
CA PRO A 141 -19.57 2.06 -6.33
C PRO A 141 -19.66 3.39 -7.11
N ASP A 142 -20.52 4.32 -6.67
CA ASP A 142 -20.58 5.69 -7.20
C ASP A 142 -19.27 6.47 -6.94
N ARG A 143 -18.61 6.20 -5.80
CA ARG A 143 -17.36 6.86 -5.38
C ARG A 143 -16.14 6.00 -5.65
N PHE A 144 -16.28 4.67 -5.56
CA PHE A 144 -15.23 3.69 -5.75
C PHE A 144 -15.62 2.74 -6.88
N PRO A 145 -15.56 3.18 -8.14
CA PRO A 145 -15.95 2.32 -9.27
C PRO A 145 -14.94 1.20 -9.53
N VAL A 146 -13.75 1.26 -8.91
CA VAL A 146 -12.62 0.40 -9.20
C VAL A 146 -11.98 -0.11 -7.91
N ALA A 147 -11.73 -1.41 -7.85
CA ALA A 147 -10.87 -2.03 -6.84
C ALA A 147 -9.69 -2.77 -7.48
N ILE A 148 -8.54 -2.65 -6.85
CA ILE A 148 -7.27 -3.27 -7.24
C ILE A 148 -6.82 -4.16 -6.08
N GLY A 149 -6.50 -5.41 -6.37
CA GLY A 149 -6.05 -6.38 -5.37
C GLY A 149 -4.55 -6.32 -5.12
N ILE A 150 -4.07 -7.27 -4.32
CA ILE A 150 -2.66 -7.53 -4.06
C ILE A 150 -2.38 -9.03 -4.13
N VAL A 151 -1.16 -9.39 -4.48
CA VAL A 151 -0.64 -10.76 -4.33
C VAL A 151 0.79 -10.72 -3.81
N GLU A 152 1.22 -11.78 -3.12
CA GLU A 152 2.55 -11.86 -2.53
C GLU A 152 3.52 -12.66 -3.42
N PRO A 153 4.55 -12.04 -4.02
CA PRO A 153 5.53 -12.72 -4.87
C PRO A 153 6.23 -13.92 -4.20
N LEU A 154 6.30 -13.94 -2.87
CA LEU A 154 6.93 -15.01 -2.11
C LEU A 154 6.05 -16.24 -1.90
N HIS A 155 4.75 -16.17 -2.21
CA HIS A 155 3.81 -17.31 -2.07
C HIS A 155 3.65 -18.14 -3.37
N SER A 156 4.49 -17.88 -4.39
CA SER A 156 4.65 -18.72 -5.58
C SER A 156 3.32 -19.07 -6.29
N SER A 157 2.97 -20.37 -6.39
CA SER A 157 1.78 -20.86 -7.11
C SER A 157 0.47 -20.40 -6.47
N HIS A 158 0.44 -20.20 -5.15
CA HIS A 158 -0.74 -19.70 -4.46
C HIS A 158 -1.10 -18.29 -4.92
N SER A 159 -0.09 -17.46 -5.21
CA SER A 159 -0.32 -16.12 -5.76
C SER A 159 -0.88 -16.17 -7.16
N LEU A 160 -0.46 -17.12 -8.02
CA LEU A 160 -1.03 -17.26 -9.36
C LEU A 160 -2.52 -17.62 -9.33
N ALA A 161 -2.92 -18.51 -8.41
CA ALA A 161 -4.33 -18.81 -8.17
C ALA A 161 -5.09 -17.58 -7.68
N GLU A 162 -4.47 -16.77 -6.82
CA GLU A 162 -5.08 -15.54 -6.33
C GLU A 162 -5.23 -14.45 -7.41
N ILE A 163 -4.28 -14.34 -8.35
CA ILE A 163 -4.40 -13.46 -9.52
C ILE A 163 -5.69 -13.80 -10.29
N GLU A 164 -5.92 -15.08 -10.53
CA GLU A 164 -7.11 -15.55 -11.25
C GLU A 164 -8.39 -15.29 -10.46
N ARG A 165 -8.39 -15.59 -9.15
CA ARG A 165 -9.53 -15.32 -8.26
C ARG A 165 -9.91 -13.85 -8.24
N CYS A 166 -8.91 -12.96 -8.13
CA CYS A 166 -9.11 -11.52 -8.15
C CYS A 166 -9.81 -11.05 -9.43
N ALA A 167 -9.39 -11.58 -10.58
CA ALA A 167 -9.97 -11.23 -11.88
C ALA A 167 -11.39 -11.79 -12.05
N ARG A 168 -11.59 -13.08 -11.73
CA ARG A 168 -12.79 -13.83 -12.13
C ARG A 168 -13.90 -13.82 -11.08
N GLU A 169 -13.54 -13.85 -9.80
CA GLU A 169 -14.52 -14.00 -8.71
C GLU A 169 -14.80 -12.65 -8.05
N LEU A 170 -13.78 -11.85 -7.80
CA LEU A 170 -13.91 -10.56 -7.11
C LEU A 170 -14.16 -9.37 -8.05
N SER A 171 -14.04 -9.59 -9.36
CA SER A 171 -14.13 -8.53 -10.38
C SER A 171 -13.21 -7.34 -10.09
N LEU A 172 -12.03 -7.60 -9.53
CA LEU A 172 -10.98 -6.57 -9.40
C LEU A 172 -10.45 -6.28 -10.80
N VAL A 173 -9.93 -5.07 -11.04
CA VAL A 173 -9.45 -4.67 -12.39
C VAL A 173 -7.93 -4.75 -12.57
N GLY A 174 -7.24 -5.18 -11.52
CA GLY A 174 -5.79 -5.33 -11.54
C GLY A 174 -5.23 -5.63 -10.16
N LEU A 175 -3.91 -5.61 -10.08
CA LEU A 175 -3.15 -5.86 -8.86
C LEU A 175 -2.09 -4.78 -8.65
N SER A 176 -1.85 -4.45 -7.39
CA SER A 176 -0.77 -3.57 -6.96
C SER A 176 0.37 -4.39 -6.38
N PHE A 177 1.61 -3.96 -6.64
CA PHE A 177 2.81 -4.53 -6.05
C PHE A 177 3.57 -3.45 -5.31
N HIS A 178 4.10 -3.80 -4.15
CA HIS A 178 5.06 -2.96 -3.45
C HIS A 178 6.30 -3.80 -3.14
N ALA A 179 7.13 -4.02 -4.18
CA ALA A 179 8.24 -4.97 -4.17
C ALA A 179 9.10 -4.91 -2.90
N ARG A 180 9.42 -3.71 -2.42
CA ARG A 180 10.20 -3.52 -1.18
C ARG A 180 9.54 -4.09 0.07
N PHE A 181 8.22 -3.95 0.24
CA PHE A 181 7.50 -4.50 1.40
C PHE A 181 7.22 -5.98 1.27
N GLN A 182 7.24 -6.45 0.03
CA GLN A 182 7.01 -7.85 -0.31
C GLN A 182 8.32 -8.64 -0.46
N GLY A 183 9.46 -8.03 -0.14
CA GLY A 183 10.75 -8.70 -0.06
C GLY A 183 11.36 -9.09 -1.41
N VAL A 184 10.96 -8.44 -2.50
CA VAL A 184 11.48 -8.68 -3.85
C VAL A 184 11.97 -7.39 -4.50
N SER A 185 12.77 -7.51 -5.56
CA SER A 185 13.12 -6.38 -6.41
C SER A 185 12.07 -6.16 -7.50
N MET A 186 11.97 -4.95 -8.04
CA MET A 186 11.02 -4.64 -9.13
C MET A 186 11.31 -5.43 -10.42
N ASP A 187 12.57 -5.79 -10.64
CA ASP A 187 13.04 -6.55 -11.80
C ASP A 187 13.08 -8.08 -11.58
N ASP A 188 12.60 -8.55 -10.43
CA ASP A 188 12.52 -9.97 -10.09
C ASP A 188 11.69 -10.73 -11.15
N ALA A 189 12.17 -11.91 -11.55
CA ALA A 189 11.51 -12.72 -12.57
C ALA A 189 10.07 -13.09 -12.18
N ARG A 190 9.78 -13.18 -10.88
CA ARG A 190 8.43 -13.44 -10.37
C ARG A 190 7.48 -12.29 -10.65
N ILE A 191 7.94 -11.04 -10.50
CA ILE A 191 7.13 -9.86 -10.81
C ILE A 191 6.78 -9.84 -12.31
N ARG A 192 7.76 -10.08 -13.18
CA ARG A 192 7.53 -10.17 -14.63
C ARG A 192 6.52 -11.25 -14.98
N HIS A 193 6.68 -12.45 -14.41
CA HIS A 193 5.75 -13.55 -14.62
C HIS A 193 4.32 -13.22 -14.16
N TYR A 194 4.17 -12.47 -13.05
CA TYR A 194 2.86 -12.06 -12.58
C TYR A 194 2.22 -11.00 -13.46
N VAL A 195 2.99 -10.07 -13.99
CA VAL A 195 2.50 -9.08 -14.97
C VAL A 195 1.99 -9.78 -16.24
N GLU A 196 2.70 -10.80 -16.73
CA GLU A 196 2.25 -11.63 -17.86
C GLU A 196 0.92 -12.34 -17.53
N ARG A 197 0.84 -12.98 -16.35
CA ARG A 197 -0.38 -13.68 -15.89
C ARG A 197 -1.57 -12.72 -15.71
N MET A 198 -1.33 -11.48 -15.29
CA MET A 198 -2.36 -10.44 -15.23
C MET A 198 -2.87 -10.09 -16.64
N GLY A 199 -1.96 -9.93 -17.61
CA GLY A 199 -2.32 -9.71 -19.01
C GLY A 199 -3.29 -10.77 -19.53
N GLU A 200 -3.01 -12.05 -19.27
CA GLU A 200 -3.89 -13.16 -19.66
C GLU A 200 -5.25 -13.12 -18.95
N SER A 201 -5.24 -12.95 -17.62
CA SER A 201 -6.44 -13.05 -16.79
C SER A 201 -7.44 -11.94 -17.09
N TRP A 202 -6.97 -10.70 -17.24
CA TRP A 202 -7.84 -9.54 -17.51
C TRP A 202 -8.17 -9.34 -19.00
N THR A 203 -7.36 -9.86 -19.92
CA THR A 203 -7.75 -9.88 -21.34
C THR A 203 -8.82 -10.94 -21.61
N SER A 204 -8.79 -12.06 -20.89
CA SER A 204 -9.81 -13.11 -20.96
C SER A 204 -11.13 -12.67 -20.31
N CYS A 205 -11.05 -11.96 -19.18
CA CYS A 205 -12.19 -11.31 -18.53
C CYS A 205 -12.61 -10.01 -19.26
N ARG A 206 -13.08 -10.10 -20.51
CA ARG A 206 -13.78 -8.97 -21.12
C ARG A 206 -15.09 -8.69 -20.37
N CYS A 207 -15.28 -7.43 -20.02
CA CYS A 207 -16.41 -6.88 -19.28
C CYS A 207 -17.75 -7.53 -19.67
N SER A 208 -18.35 -8.27 -18.73
CA SER A 208 -19.80 -8.35 -18.62
C SER A 208 -20.27 -6.97 -18.18
N THR A 209 -20.64 -6.11 -19.14
CA THR A 209 -21.41 -4.90 -18.84
C THR A 209 -22.71 -5.33 -18.14
N ARG A 210 -22.80 -5.10 -16.82
CA ARG A 210 -24.09 -4.94 -16.14
C ARG A 210 -24.48 -3.48 -16.19
#